data_AF-A0A963LWD7-F1
#
_entry.id   AF-A0A963LWD7-F1
#
_cell.length_a   1.000
_cell.length_b   1.000
_cell.length_c   1.000
_cell.angle_alpha   90.00
_cell.angle_beta   90.00
_cell.angle_gamma   90.00
#
_symmetry.space_group_name_H-M   'P 1'
#
loop_
_entity.id
_entity.type
_entity.pdbx_description
1 polymer ?
#
loop_
_entity_poly.entity_id
_entity_poly.type
_entity_poly.pdbx_seq_one_letter_code
_entity_poly.pdbx_strand_id
1 'polypeptide(L)'
;MGHYTAEVLWERGDQDFRGGRYSRAHRLRFDGGIDIAGSASPHVVPPPWSDPAALDPEEAFVSSIASCHMLWFLALAAKDG
;
A
#
# COMPACT_ATOMS: atom_id res chain seq x y z
N MET A 1 -17.89 -16.89 2.90
CA MET A 1 -16.73 -16.43 2.10
C MET A 1 -16.65 -14.93 2.28
N GLY A 2 -15.50 -14.39 2.69
CA GLY A 2 -15.30 -12.94 2.72
C GLY A 2 -14.99 -12.42 1.32
N HIS A 3 -15.52 -11.26 0.95
CA HIS A 3 -15.09 -10.50 -0.23
C HIS A 3 -14.24 -9.34 0.27
N TYR A 4 -13.02 -9.22 -0.26
CA TYR A 4 -12.06 -8.18 0.12
C TYR A 4 -11.75 -7.35 -1.11
N THR A 5 -11.90 -6.04 -1.01
CA THR A 5 -11.68 -5.11 -2.12
C THR A 5 -10.73 -3.99 -1.71
N ALA A 6 -9.88 -3.59 -2.64
CA ALA A 6 -9.08 -2.38 -2.55
C ALA A 6 -9.23 -1.61 -3.86
N GLU A 7 -9.43 -0.30 -3.77
CA GLU A 7 -9.45 0.60 -4.91
C GLU A 7 -8.09 1.31 -5.00
N VAL A 8 -7.47 1.28 -6.18
CA VAL A 8 -6.18 1.91 -6.45
C VAL A 8 -6.41 3.02 -7.47
N LEU A 9 -6.24 4.28 -7.05
CA LEU A 9 -6.50 5.44 -7.90
C LEU A 9 -5.22 6.24 -8.12
N TRP A 10 -4.78 6.29 -9.36
CA TRP A 10 -3.70 7.16 -9.81
C TRP A 10 -4.23 8.19 -10.80
N GLU A 11 -3.85 9.44 -10.61
CA GLU A 11 -4.25 10.54 -11.48
C GLU A 11 -3.03 11.16 -12.15
N ARG A 12 -3.08 11.29 -13.48
CA ARG A 12 -1.97 11.83 -14.27
C ARG A 12 -1.73 13.32 -14.00
N GLY A 13 -2.80 14.11 -13.87
CA GLY A 13 -2.71 15.57 -13.92
C GLY A 13 -2.03 16.07 -15.20
N ASP A 14 -1.16 17.06 -15.08
CA ASP A 14 -0.41 17.67 -16.20
C ASP A 14 0.98 17.07 -16.42
N GLN A 15 1.26 15.92 -15.79
CA GLN A 15 2.60 15.32 -15.81
C GLN A 15 2.96 14.71 -17.17
N ASP A 16 4.27 14.74 -17.48
CA ASP A 16 4.86 14.14 -18.69
C ASP A 16 4.92 12.61 -18.56
N PHE A 17 3.75 11.99 -18.71
CA PHE A 17 3.59 10.54 -18.62
C PHE A 17 4.43 9.79 -19.66
N ARG A 18 4.45 10.29 -20.91
CA ARG A 18 5.16 9.64 -22.02
C ARG A 18 6.68 9.76 -21.90
N GLY A 19 7.18 10.86 -21.34
CA GLY A 19 8.60 11.04 -21.04
C GLY A 19 9.06 10.35 -19.74
N GLY A 20 8.18 9.60 -19.06
CA GLY A 20 8.51 8.87 -17.83
C GLY A 20 8.65 9.75 -16.58
N ARG A 21 8.45 11.06 -16.72
CA ARG A 21 8.60 12.10 -15.69
C ARG A 21 7.25 12.39 -15.04
N TYR A 22 6.79 11.43 -14.24
CA TYR A 22 5.54 11.51 -13.51
C TYR A 22 5.67 10.88 -12.12
N SER A 23 4.89 11.37 -11.17
CA SER A 23 4.80 10.87 -9.81
C SER A 23 4.09 9.52 -9.78
N ARG A 24 4.61 8.60 -8.98
CA ARG A 24 3.98 7.31 -8.66
C ARG A 24 3.05 7.42 -7.45
N ALA A 25 2.90 8.63 -6.88
CA ALA A 25 1.93 8.88 -5.81
C ALA A 25 0.51 8.58 -6.29
N HIS A 26 -0.23 7.82 -5.49
CA HIS A 26 -1.59 7.36 -5.76
C HIS A 26 -2.33 7.18 -4.43
N ARG A 27 -3.61 6.79 -4.50
CA ARG A 27 -4.45 6.53 -3.33
C ARG A 27 -4.88 5.07 -3.30
N LEU A 28 -4.85 4.49 -2.10
CA LEU A 28 -5.37 3.15 -1.79
C LEU A 28 -6.58 3.32 -0.89
N ARG A 29 -7.77 2.93 -1.38
CA ARG A 29 -9.01 3.00 -0.60
C ARG A 29 -9.53 1.61 -0.27
N PHE A 30 -10.00 1.46 0.95
CA PHE A 30 -10.52 0.21 1.47
C PHE A 30 -11.99 0.36 1.87
N ASP A 31 -12.69 -0.77 1.93
CA ASP A 31 -14.12 -0.87 2.22
C ASP A 31 -14.57 -0.18 3.52
N GLY A 32 -13.71 -0.17 4.55
CA GLY A 32 -13.93 0.53 5.81
C GLY A 32 -13.82 2.07 5.75
N GLY A 33 -13.63 2.66 4.56
CA GLY A 33 -13.49 4.11 4.36
C GLY A 33 -12.08 4.65 4.61
N ILE A 34 -11.10 3.76 4.85
CA ILE A 34 -9.69 4.13 4.98
C ILE A 34 -9.16 4.54 3.60
N ASP A 35 -8.41 5.64 3.57
CA ASP A 35 -7.75 6.15 2.37
C ASP A 35 -6.28 6.46 2.67
N ILE A 36 -5.37 5.69 2.08
CA ILE A 36 -3.93 5.70 2.34
C ILE A 36 -3.18 6.27 1.13
N ALA A 37 -2.15 7.08 1.38
CA ALA A 37 -1.20 7.49 0.35
C ALA A 37 -0.33 6.31 -0.06
N GLY A 38 -0.31 5.99 -1.35
CA GLY A 38 0.54 4.97 -1.94
C GLY A 38 1.58 5.56 -2.89
N SER A 39 2.73 4.91 -3.04
CA SER A 39 3.75 5.25 -4.04
C SER A 39 4.47 3.99 -4.53
N ALA A 40 5.30 4.11 -5.55
CA ALA A 40 6.33 3.10 -5.80
C ALA A 40 7.46 3.22 -4.76
N SER A 41 8.12 2.11 -4.46
CA SER A 41 9.26 2.09 -3.54
C SER A 41 10.40 2.98 -4.05
N PRO A 42 11.04 3.79 -3.17
CA PRO A 42 12.23 4.57 -3.52
C PRO A 42 13.41 3.73 -4.02
N HIS A 43 13.43 2.43 -3.69
CA HIS A 43 14.44 1.48 -4.16
C HIS A 43 14.27 1.08 -5.63
N VAL A 44 13.04 1.19 -6.17
CA VAL A 44 12.71 0.82 -7.55
C VAL A 44 12.57 2.08 -8.42
N VAL A 45 11.91 3.11 -7.89
CA VAL A 45 11.71 4.40 -8.55
C VAL A 45 12.28 5.49 -7.66
N PRO A 46 13.37 6.19 -8.04
CA PRO A 46 13.98 7.19 -7.18
C PRO A 46 13.15 8.47 -7.08
N PRO A 47 13.31 9.24 -5.98
CA PRO A 47 12.80 10.61 -5.89
C PRO A 47 13.34 11.49 -7.05
N PRO A 48 12.55 12.45 -7.56
CA PRO A 48 11.25 12.90 -7.03
C PRO A 48 10.04 12.12 -7.57
N TRP A 49 10.25 10.98 -8.24
CA TRP A 49 9.16 10.24 -8.89
C TRP A 49 8.46 9.24 -7.97
N SER A 50 9.05 8.92 -6.83
CA SER A 50 8.42 8.26 -5.69
C SER A 50 8.25 9.24 -4.52
N ASP A 51 7.27 8.97 -3.68
CA ASP A 51 7.08 9.60 -2.38
C ASP A 51 7.53 8.64 -1.27
N PRO A 52 8.69 8.89 -0.62
CA PRO A 52 9.19 8.05 0.46
C PRO A 52 8.33 8.04 1.73
N ALA A 53 7.37 8.97 1.85
CA ALA A 53 6.45 9.01 2.99
C ALA A 53 5.15 8.20 2.74
N ALA A 54 4.93 7.74 1.52
CA ALA A 54 3.76 6.95 1.14
C ALA A 54 4.06 5.44 1.21
N LEU A 55 3.03 4.64 1.47
CA LEU A 55 3.15 3.18 1.52
C LEU A 55 3.51 2.63 0.14
N ASP A 56 4.53 1.79 0.05
CA ASP A 56 4.84 1.07 -1.18
C ASP A 56 4.27 -0.37 -1.22
N PRO A 57 4.14 -0.99 -2.40
CA PRO A 57 3.58 -2.35 -2.52
C PRO A 57 4.38 -3.41 -1.77
N GLU A 58 5.70 -3.26 -1.71
CA GLU A 58 6.59 -4.20 -1.03
C GLU A 58 6.37 -4.17 0.49
N GLU A 59 6.26 -2.98 1.08
CA GLU A 59 5.88 -2.76 2.48
C GLU A 59 4.47 -3.27 2.78
N ALA A 60 3.51 -2.99 1.90
CA ALA A 60 2.13 -3.47 2.03
C ALA A 60 2.05 -5.00 2.00
N PHE A 61 2.85 -5.65 1.15
CA PHE A 61 2.90 -7.11 1.06
C PHE A 61 3.46 -7.73 2.33
N VAL A 62 4.62 -7.25 2.80
CA VAL A 62 5.27 -7.75 4.02
C VAL A 62 4.38 -7.55 5.24
N SER A 63 3.78 -6.37 5.38
CA SER A 63 2.88 -6.07 6.50
C SER A 63 1.66 -6.99 6.53
N SER A 64 1.02 -7.25 5.39
CA SER A 64 -0.18 -8.10 5.32
C SER A 64 0.07 -9.52 5.86
N ILE A 65 1.21 -10.13 5.51
CA ILE A 65 1.59 -11.48 5.95
C ILE A 65 1.95 -11.48 7.43
N ALA A 66 2.77 -10.52 7.86
CA ALA A 66 3.19 -10.40 9.25
C ALA A 66 1.99 -10.19 10.18
N SER A 67 1.04 -9.32 9.79
CA SER A 67 -0.18 -9.07 10.54
C SER A 67 -1.07 -10.30 10.62
N CYS A 68 -1.25 -11.04 9.52
CA CYS A 68 -2.04 -12.27 9.52
C CYS A 68 -1.47 -13.32 10.50
N HIS A 69 -0.15 -13.54 10.46
CA HIS A 69 0.53 -14.45 11.40
C HIS A 69 0.40 -13.97 12.85
N MET A 70 0.62 -12.68 13.11
CA MET A 70 0.47 -12.10 14.45
C MET A 70 -0.94 -12.31 15.00
N LEU A 71 -1.99 -12.03 14.21
CA LEU A 71 -3.38 -12.19 14.64
C LEU A 71 -3.73 -13.65 14.95
N TRP A 72 -3.24 -14.59 14.14
CA TRP A 72 -3.37 -16.02 14.41
C TRP A 72 -2.67 -16.41 15.72
N PHE A 73 -1.44 -15.94 15.93
CA PHE A 73 -0.67 -16.22 17.14
C PHE A 73 -1.37 -15.68 18.39
N LEU A 74 -1.86 -14.43 18.34
CA LEU A 74 -2.60 -13.81 19.45
C LEU A 74 -3.86 -14.63 19.81
N ALA A 75 -4.56 -15.18 18.81
CA ALA A 75 -5.72 -16.02 19.04
C ALA A 75 -5.38 -17.35 19.74
N LEU A 76 -4.17 -17.90 19.56
CA LEU A 76 -3.71 -19.07 20.30
C LEU A 76 -3.32 -18.68 21.73
N ALA A 77 -2.51 -17.63 21.88
CA ALA A 77 -2.08 -17.15 23.19
C ALA A 77 -3.26 -16.82 24.12
N ALA A 78 -4.34 -16.24 23.57
CA ALA A 78 -5.55 -15.93 24.32
C ALA A 78 -6.41 -17.15 24.70
N LYS A 79 -6.22 -18.31 24.06
CA LYS A 79 -6.91 -19.56 24.41
C LYS A 79 -6.19 -20.34 25.51
N ASP A 80 -4.87 -20.26 25.51
CA ASP A 80 -4.00 -21.02 26.42
C ASP A 80 -3.58 -20.24 27.68
N GLY A 81 -3.85 -18.93 27.71
CA GLY A 81 -3.66 -18.06 28.89
C GLY A 81 -4.93 -17.91 29.71
#